data_AF-A0A1G5XXF0-F1
#
_entry.id   AF-A0A1G5XXF0-F1
#
_cell.length_a   1.000
_cell.length_b   1.000
_cell.length_c   1.000
_cell.angle_alpha   90.00
_cell.angle_beta   90.00
_cell.angle_gamma   90.00
#
_symmetry.space_group_name_H-M   'P 1'
#
loop_
_entity.id
_entity.type
_entity.pdbx_description
1 polymer ?
#
loop_
_entity_poly.entity_id
_entity_poly.type
_entity_poly.pdbx_seq_one_letter_code
_entity_poly.pdbx_strand_id
1 'polypeptide(L)'
;MALQMVHMEIAYRLIDKLGITEGKEQFILGSVAPDSVHFRDPYLVEEKIHTHLFEGCGTWSDTDDYDRWKSNIAEFRDKFAINEPDPVKRAFLLGICVHCWTDYCNDVLVWRALQKKYIPPMTIEEFRENYYPEARLLDQWLHQNSENTKEIMSLLEQSKPVDFEDYLRAEDIEKTKQHLLHVQYDVPKADISGNKFYPKEMMTELIDAVVTDPMV
;
A
#
# COMPACT_ATOMS: atom_id res chain seq x y z
N MET A 1 -1.74 -5.77 5.67
CA MET A 1 -1.46 -4.83 4.59
C MET A 1 -2.67 -3.92 4.40
N ALA A 2 -2.41 -2.65 4.09
CA ALA A 2 -3.42 -1.70 3.70
C ALA A 2 -3.96 -2.04 2.29
N LEU A 3 -4.95 -1.30 1.82
CA LEU A 3 -5.50 -1.46 0.47
C LEU A 3 -5.10 -0.28 -0.42
N GLN A 4 -5.27 -0.45 -1.73
CA GLN A 4 -4.60 0.35 -2.74
C GLN A 4 -5.00 1.83 -2.68
N MET A 5 -6.25 2.18 -2.34
CA MET A 5 -6.63 3.58 -2.21
C MET A 5 -5.95 4.23 -1.00
N VAL A 6 -5.79 3.51 0.11
CA VAL A 6 -5.05 4.00 1.29
C VAL A 6 -3.59 4.30 0.91
N HIS A 7 -2.92 3.40 0.19
CA HIS A 7 -1.56 3.63 -0.30
C HIS A 7 -1.46 4.87 -1.19
N MET A 8 -2.36 4.99 -2.19
CA MET A 8 -2.34 6.12 -3.11
C MET A 8 -2.69 7.45 -2.43
N GLU A 9 -3.62 7.46 -1.47
CA GLU A 9 -3.97 8.65 -0.69
C GLU A 9 -2.77 9.14 0.13
N ILE A 10 -2.07 8.23 0.81
CA ILE A 10 -0.85 8.56 1.56
C ILE A 10 0.23 9.08 0.62
N ALA A 11 0.50 8.37 -0.48
CA ALA A 11 1.50 8.79 -1.46
C ALA A 11 1.17 10.19 -2.00
N TYR A 12 -0.08 10.44 -2.39
CA TYR A 12 -0.48 11.76 -2.89
C TYR A 12 -0.21 12.89 -1.89
N ARG A 13 -0.56 12.69 -0.61
CA ARG A 13 -0.30 13.66 0.46
C ARG A 13 1.20 13.88 0.74
N LEU A 14 2.04 12.92 0.38
CA LEU A 14 3.49 12.99 0.54
C LEU A 14 4.21 13.67 -0.64
N ILE A 15 3.57 13.85 -1.80
CA ILE A 15 4.21 14.47 -2.99
C ILE A 15 4.89 15.78 -2.64
N ASP A 16 4.16 16.72 -2.03
CA ASP A 16 4.69 18.05 -1.72
C ASP A 16 5.66 18.01 -0.53
N LYS A 17 5.40 17.16 0.47
CA LYS A 17 6.27 17.00 1.65
C LYS A 17 7.65 16.45 1.28
N LEU A 18 7.70 15.53 0.33
CA LEU A 18 8.94 14.92 -0.16
C LEU A 18 9.57 15.72 -1.30
N GLY A 19 8.97 16.84 -1.72
CA GLY A 19 9.50 17.69 -2.79
C GLY A 19 9.52 17.00 -4.16
N ILE A 20 8.56 16.10 -4.44
CA ILE A 20 8.46 15.39 -5.71
C ILE A 20 7.89 16.34 -6.77
N THR A 21 8.78 16.98 -7.52
CA THR A 21 8.41 17.94 -8.58
C THR A 21 8.27 17.29 -9.97
N GLU A 22 8.91 16.15 -10.18
CA GLU A 22 8.91 15.37 -11.44
C GLU A 22 8.55 13.91 -11.14
N GLY A 23 7.83 13.24 -12.05
CA GLY A 23 7.45 11.83 -11.91
C GLY A 23 6.38 11.56 -10.85
N LYS A 24 5.47 12.51 -10.59
CA LYS A 24 4.37 12.34 -9.63
C LYS A 24 3.49 11.13 -9.97
N GLU A 25 3.24 10.93 -11.26
CA GLU A 25 2.52 9.80 -11.81
C GLU A 25 3.24 8.47 -11.54
N GLN A 26 4.57 8.43 -11.66
CA GLN A 26 5.38 7.28 -11.28
C GLN A 26 5.41 7.05 -9.77
N PHE A 27 5.39 8.10 -8.95
CA PHE A 27 5.33 7.97 -7.49
C PHE A 27 4.02 7.30 -7.04
N ILE A 28 2.88 7.74 -7.59
CA ILE A 28 1.59 7.10 -7.35
C ILE A 28 1.60 5.64 -7.81
N LEU A 29 2.13 5.35 -9.01
CA LEU A 29 2.26 3.98 -9.48
C LEU A 29 3.14 3.11 -8.57
N GLY A 30 4.28 3.65 -8.11
CA GLY A 30 5.18 2.97 -7.18
C GLY A 30 4.50 2.61 -5.86
N SER A 31 3.54 3.42 -5.39
CA SER A 31 2.79 3.16 -4.16
C SER A 31 1.85 1.95 -4.23
N VAL A 32 1.58 1.42 -5.43
CA VAL A 32 0.73 0.23 -5.65
C VAL A 32 1.43 -0.88 -6.43
N ALA A 33 2.62 -0.62 -6.99
CA ALA A 33 3.38 -1.58 -7.78
C ALA A 33 3.71 -2.88 -7.01
N PRO A 34 4.09 -2.86 -5.72
CA PRO A 34 4.34 -4.10 -4.97
C PRO A 34 3.17 -5.10 -4.97
N ASP A 35 1.92 -4.61 -4.96
CA ASP A 35 0.73 -5.46 -5.01
C ASP A 35 0.52 -6.15 -6.35
N SER A 36 1.23 -5.74 -7.40
CA SER A 36 0.99 -6.23 -8.75
C SER A 36 1.26 -7.72 -8.92
N VAL A 37 2.05 -8.31 -8.02
CA VAL A 37 2.29 -9.76 -7.95
C VAL A 37 0.99 -10.57 -7.88
N HIS A 38 -0.12 -10.01 -7.40
CA HIS A 38 -1.42 -10.68 -7.39
C HIS A 38 -1.99 -10.98 -8.79
N PHE A 39 -1.50 -10.30 -9.83
CA PHE A 39 -1.90 -10.53 -11.23
C PHE A 39 -0.99 -11.53 -11.96
N ARG A 40 0.01 -12.08 -11.27
CA ARG A 40 0.89 -13.11 -11.80
C ARG A 40 0.25 -14.49 -11.69
N ASP A 41 0.46 -15.32 -12.72
CA ASP A 41 -0.01 -16.71 -12.76
C ASP A 41 1.18 -17.65 -13.00
N PRO A 42 1.53 -18.53 -12.04
CA PRO A 42 0.91 -18.68 -10.71
C PRO A 42 1.31 -17.53 -9.76
N TYR A 43 0.41 -17.22 -8.82
CA TYR A 43 0.75 -16.37 -7.68
C TYR A 43 1.62 -17.13 -6.68
N LEU A 44 2.77 -16.56 -6.31
CA LEU A 44 3.69 -17.12 -5.33
C LEU A 44 3.84 -16.16 -4.13
N VAL A 45 3.73 -16.70 -2.91
CA VAL A 45 3.83 -15.89 -1.68
C VAL A 45 5.24 -15.35 -1.49
N GLU A 46 6.26 -16.05 -1.98
CA GLU A 46 7.65 -15.63 -1.92
C GLU A 46 7.88 -14.33 -2.70
N GLU A 47 7.21 -14.16 -3.84
CA GLU A 47 7.26 -12.93 -4.63
C GLU A 47 6.53 -11.78 -3.92
N LYS A 48 5.47 -12.09 -3.16
CA LYS A 48 4.79 -11.13 -2.27
C LYS A 48 5.72 -10.66 -1.15
N ILE A 49 6.43 -11.58 -0.51
CA ILE A 49 7.44 -11.25 0.52
C ILE A 49 8.50 -10.32 -0.09
N HIS A 50 8.99 -10.62 -1.29
CA HIS A 50 10.05 -9.85 -1.94
C HIS A 50 9.62 -8.44 -2.33
N THR A 51 8.46 -8.31 -2.99
CA THR A 51 7.88 -7.03 -3.41
C THR A 51 7.59 -6.08 -2.24
N HIS A 52 7.36 -6.62 -1.04
CA HIS A 52 7.02 -5.84 0.18
C HIS A 52 8.21 -5.70 1.14
N LEU A 53 9.41 -6.09 0.70
CA LEU A 53 10.66 -5.98 1.48
C LEU A 53 10.58 -6.71 2.83
N PHE A 54 9.88 -7.85 2.86
CA PHE A 54 9.50 -8.59 4.06
C PHE A 54 10.44 -9.79 4.35
N GLU A 55 11.60 -9.87 3.71
CA GLU A 55 12.49 -11.02 3.85
C GLU A 55 13.05 -11.16 5.25
N GLY A 56 12.86 -12.34 5.83
CA GLY A 56 13.32 -12.64 7.19
C GLY A 56 12.51 -11.96 8.28
N CYS A 57 11.33 -11.40 7.97
CA CYS A 57 10.50 -10.68 8.94
C CYS A 57 9.47 -11.58 9.67
N GLY A 58 9.43 -12.88 9.36
CA GLY A 58 8.49 -13.85 9.91
C GLY A 58 7.67 -14.54 8.82
N THR A 59 6.52 -15.08 9.19
CA THR A 59 5.56 -15.64 8.22
C THR A 59 4.76 -14.51 7.60
N TRP A 60 4.46 -14.56 6.30
CA TRP A 60 3.59 -13.57 5.67
C TRP A 60 2.26 -13.45 6.43
N SER A 61 1.83 -12.23 6.77
CA SER A 61 0.68 -11.89 7.63
C SER A 61 0.81 -12.20 9.13
N ASP A 62 1.99 -12.65 9.58
CA ASP A 62 2.36 -12.86 10.97
C ASP A 62 3.81 -12.39 11.21
N THR A 63 4.01 -11.07 11.24
CA THR A 63 5.30 -10.41 11.46
C THR A 63 5.88 -10.74 12.83
N ASP A 64 7.12 -11.22 12.85
CA ASP A 64 7.91 -11.54 14.04
C ASP A 64 9.03 -10.53 14.29
N ASP A 65 9.59 -9.93 13.23
CA ASP A 65 10.73 -9.00 13.32
C ASP A 65 10.46 -7.69 12.56
N TYR A 66 9.95 -6.69 13.29
CA TYR A 66 9.66 -5.35 12.77
C TYR A 66 10.92 -4.52 12.52
N ASP A 67 11.99 -4.74 13.29
CA ASP A 67 13.25 -4.00 13.10
C ASP A 67 13.94 -4.46 11.82
N ARG A 68 13.83 -5.75 11.49
CA ARG A 68 14.25 -6.29 10.20
C ARG A 68 13.47 -5.65 9.05
N TRP A 69 12.15 -5.57 9.15
CA TRP A 69 11.33 -4.99 8.09
C TRP A 69 11.68 -3.52 7.83
N LYS A 70 11.81 -2.71 8.88
CA LYS A 70 12.31 -1.32 8.76
C LYS A 70 13.66 -1.25 8.08
N SER A 71 14.59 -2.12 8.50
CA SER A 71 15.94 -2.15 7.93
C SER A 71 15.91 -2.51 6.45
N ASN A 72 15.10 -3.49 6.04
CA ASN A 72 14.96 -3.86 4.63
C ASN A 72 14.45 -2.68 3.77
N ILE A 73 13.46 -1.93 4.27
CA ILE A 73 12.95 -0.76 3.55
C ILE A 73 14.00 0.36 3.49
N ALA A 74 14.72 0.62 4.59
CA ALA A 74 15.80 1.60 4.60
C ALA A 74 16.95 1.21 3.66
N GLU A 75 17.35 -0.07 3.65
CA GLU A 75 18.36 -0.60 2.74
C GLU A 75 17.94 -0.45 1.27
N PHE A 76 16.69 -0.77 0.95
CA PHE A 76 16.15 -0.56 -0.40
C PHE A 76 16.21 0.92 -0.80
N ARG A 77 15.72 1.81 0.07
CA ARG A 77 15.72 3.25 -0.16
C ARG A 77 17.13 3.78 -0.40
N ASP A 78 18.08 3.42 0.46
CA ASP A 78 19.45 3.93 0.40
C ASP A 78 20.20 3.38 -0.82
N LYS A 79 19.95 2.12 -1.17
CA LYS A 79 20.57 1.44 -2.31
C LYS A 79 20.01 1.93 -3.65
N PHE A 80 18.70 2.09 -3.76
CA PHE A 80 18.03 2.29 -5.05
C PHE A 80 17.43 3.68 -5.22
N ALA A 81 16.83 4.28 -4.19
CA ALA A 81 16.05 5.51 -4.36
C ALA A 81 16.88 6.79 -4.17
N ILE A 82 17.63 6.93 -3.08
CA ILE A 82 18.31 8.20 -2.71
C ILE A 82 19.30 8.68 -3.77
N ASN A 83 20.05 7.74 -4.36
CA ASN A 83 21.11 8.04 -5.31
C ASN A 83 20.68 7.91 -6.78
N GLU A 84 19.39 7.68 -7.06
CA GLU A 84 18.89 7.56 -8.43
C GLU A 84 18.89 8.95 -9.11
N PRO A 85 19.70 9.14 -10.19
CA PRO A 85 19.80 10.42 -10.88
C PRO A 85 18.56 10.77 -11.70
N ASP A 86 17.83 9.79 -12.25
CA ASP A 86 16.59 10.04 -12.98
C ASP A 86 15.47 10.38 -11.99
N PRO A 87 14.95 11.62 -11.98
CA PRO A 87 13.94 12.02 -11.01
C PRO A 87 12.63 11.24 -11.15
N VAL A 88 12.28 10.78 -12.36
CA VAL A 88 11.05 10.00 -12.60
C VAL A 88 11.20 8.60 -12.04
N LYS A 89 12.35 7.96 -12.28
CA LYS A 89 12.65 6.64 -11.70
C LYS A 89 12.81 6.71 -10.18
N ARG A 90 13.46 7.76 -9.67
CA ARG A 90 13.56 8.01 -8.22
C ARG A 90 12.17 8.12 -7.59
N ALA A 91 11.26 8.87 -8.21
CA ALA A 91 9.88 8.99 -7.74
C ALA A 91 9.19 7.62 -7.67
N PHE A 92 9.31 6.78 -8.70
CA PHE A 92 8.79 5.40 -8.64
C PHE A 92 9.33 4.59 -7.45
N LEU A 93 10.64 4.63 -7.20
CA LEU A 93 11.29 3.87 -6.13
C LEU A 93 10.92 4.39 -4.73
N LEU A 94 10.79 5.71 -4.56
CA LEU A 94 10.27 6.29 -3.33
C LEU A 94 8.81 5.86 -3.10
N GLY A 95 8.02 5.69 -4.17
CA GLY A 95 6.65 5.18 -4.10
C GLY A 95 6.60 3.77 -3.51
N ILE A 96 7.52 2.89 -3.93
CA ILE A 96 7.67 1.53 -3.37
C ILE A 96 8.03 1.60 -1.88
N CYS A 97 8.92 2.52 -1.48
CA CYS A 97 9.25 2.71 -0.07
C CYS A 97 8.02 3.13 0.74
N VAL A 98 7.21 4.08 0.24
CA VAL A 98 5.96 4.52 0.87
C VAL A 98 4.95 3.39 0.97
N HIS A 99 4.84 2.54 -0.06
CA HIS A 99 4.00 1.35 -0.01
C HIS A 99 4.38 0.45 1.17
N CYS A 100 5.65 0.03 1.24
CA CYS A 100 6.13 -0.88 2.26
C CYS A 100 6.06 -0.26 3.66
N TRP A 101 6.33 1.05 3.79
CA TRP A 101 6.18 1.77 5.05
C TRP A 101 4.72 1.87 5.50
N THR A 102 3.80 2.13 4.57
CA THR A 102 2.36 2.13 4.86
C THR A 102 1.92 0.77 5.38
N ASP A 103 2.41 -0.30 4.77
CA ASP A 103 2.09 -1.67 5.19
C ASP A 103 2.65 -2.03 6.56
N TYR A 104 3.90 -1.63 6.82
CA TYR A 104 4.50 -1.71 8.15
C TYR A 104 3.62 -0.99 9.18
N CYS A 105 3.24 0.27 8.91
CA CYS A 105 2.41 1.05 9.83
C CYS A 105 1.01 0.46 10.00
N ASN A 106 0.39 -0.03 8.93
CA ASN A 106 -0.89 -0.71 8.99
C ASN A 106 -0.80 -1.97 9.85
N ASP A 107 0.28 -2.74 9.74
CA ASP A 107 0.47 -3.94 10.54
C ASP A 107 0.51 -3.61 12.04
N VAL A 108 1.27 -2.59 12.42
CA VAL A 108 1.44 -2.15 13.81
C VAL A 108 0.18 -1.48 14.37
N LEU A 109 -0.37 -0.50 13.66
CA LEU A 109 -1.41 0.40 14.15
C LEU A 109 -2.82 -0.17 13.98
N VAL A 110 -3.02 -1.02 12.97
CA VAL A 110 -4.35 -1.55 12.62
C VAL A 110 -4.39 -3.04 12.87
N TRP A 111 -3.64 -3.83 12.10
CA TRP A 111 -3.77 -5.30 12.10
C TRP A 111 -3.52 -5.91 13.48
N ARG A 112 -2.35 -5.66 14.08
CA ARG A 112 -2.00 -6.20 15.40
C ARG A 112 -2.81 -5.58 16.52
N ALA A 113 -3.16 -4.30 16.42
CA ALA A 113 -4.02 -3.63 17.41
C ALA A 113 -5.41 -4.28 17.47
N LEU A 114 -6.01 -4.55 16.31
CA LEU A 114 -7.31 -5.19 16.20
C LEU A 114 -7.28 -6.67 16.58
N GLN A 115 -6.21 -7.41 16.22
CA GLN A 115 -6.02 -8.77 16.71
C GLN A 115 -6.01 -8.81 18.25
N LYS A 116 -5.22 -7.95 18.91
CA LYS A 116 -5.19 -7.87 20.38
C LYS A 116 -6.55 -7.56 21.01
N LYS A 117 -7.41 -6.86 20.30
CA LYS A 117 -8.75 -6.47 20.76
C LYS A 117 -9.78 -7.59 20.61
N TYR A 118 -9.72 -8.36 19.53
CA TYR A 118 -10.76 -9.32 19.16
C TYR A 118 -10.35 -10.78 19.33
N ILE A 119 -9.05 -11.07 19.50
CA ILE A 119 -8.47 -12.41 19.64
C ILE A 119 -7.75 -12.51 21.00
N PRO A 120 -8.23 -13.35 21.93
CA PRO A 120 -9.55 -14.01 22.01
C PRO A 120 -10.70 -13.01 22.30
N PRO A 121 -11.98 -13.35 22.04
CA PRO A 121 -12.54 -14.71 21.89
C PRO A 121 -12.58 -15.30 20.48
N MET A 122 -12.32 -14.53 19.43
CA MET A 122 -12.33 -15.04 18.05
C MET A 122 -11.07 -15.85 17.73
N THR A 123 -11.14 -16.72 16.71
CA THR A 123 -9.93 -17.24 16.05
C THR A 123 -9.37 -16.20 15.06
N ILE A 124 -8.16 -16.44 14.55
CA ILE A 124 -7.57 -15.59 13.51
C ILE A 124 -8.34 -15.66 12.19
N GLU A 125 -8.91 -16.81 11.86
CA GLU A 125 -9.76 -17.00 10.68
C GLU A 125 -11.07 -16.21 10.81
N GLU A 126 -11.77 -16.34 11.93
CA GLU A 126 -13.01 -15.60 12.19
C GLU A 126 -12.77 -14.08 12.16
N PHE A 127 -11.66 -13.63 12.75
CA PHE A 127 -11.27 -12.22 12.68
C PHE A 127 -11.02 -11.77 11.24
N ARG A 128 -10.29 -12.55 10.44
CA ARG A 128 -10.04 -12.25 9.00
C ARG A 128 -11.34 -12.14 8.20
N GLU A 129 -12.28 -13.06 8.41
CA GLU A 129 -13.57 -13.08 7.72
C GLU A 129 -14.40 -11.82 7.98
N ASN A 130 -14.24 -11.21 9.15
CA ASN A 130 -14.93 -9.97 9.50
C ASN A 130 -14.13 -8.71 9.15
N TYR A 131 -12.81 -8.74 9.30
CA TYR A 131 -11.92 -7.61 9.05
C TYR A 131 -11.84 -7.24 7.55
N TYR A 132 -11.57 -8.22 6.68
CA TYR A 132 -11.28 -7.92 5.27
C TYR A 132 -12.46 -7.32 4.49
N PRO A 133 -13.73 -7.73 4.71
CA PRO A 133 -14.87 -7.04 4.13
C PRO A 133 -14.94 -5.56 4.53
N GLU A 134 -14.73 -5.25 5.81
CA GLU A 134 -14.74 -3.86 6.29
C GLU A 134 -13.55 -3.04 5.77
N ALA A 135 -12.37 -3.66 5.69
CA ALA A 135 -11.19 -3.03 5.10
C ALA A 135 -11.43 -2.65 3.62
N ARG A 136 -12.00 -3.57 2.83
CA ARG A 136 -12.38 -3.28 1.43
C ARG A 136 -13.43 -2.19 1.34
N LEU A 137 -14.42 -2.20 2.22
CA LEU A 137 -15.49 -1.20 2.22
C LEU A 137 -14.96 0.19 2.60
N LEU A 138 -14.00 0.28 3.53
CA LEU A 138 -13.31 1.52 3.85
C LEU A 138 -12.46 2.05 2.70
N ASP A 139 -11.73 1.17 2.01
CA ASP A 139 -10.92 1.53 0.86
C ASP A 139 -11.79 2.10 -0.29
N GLN A 140 -12.92 1.44 -0.58
CA GLN A 140 -13.93 1.94 -1.52
C GLN A 140 -14.57 3.25 -1.05
N TRP A 141 -14.86 3.38 0.25
CA TRP A 141 -15.38 4.62 0.81
C TRP A 141 -14.37 5.76 0.67
N LEU A 142 -13.08 5.51 0.92
CA LEU A 142 -12.01 6.50 0.76
C LEU A 142 -11.92 6.96 -0.70
N HIS A 143 -11.97 6.03 -1.65
CA HIS A 143 -12.02 6.36 -3.07
C HIS A 143 -13.22 7.28 -3.39
N GLN A 144 -14.40 6.98 -2.87
CA GLN A 144 -15.62 7.75 -3.15
C GLN A 144 -15.68 9.11 -2.43
N ASN A 145 -14.91 9.33 -1.36
CA ASN A 145 -15.08 10.49 -0.46
C ASN A 145 -13.82 11.34 -0.26
N SER A 146 -12.64 10.89 -0.69
CA SER A 146 -11.43 11.73 -0.66
C SER A 146 -11.54 12.84 -1.70
N GLU A 147 -11.16 14.06 -1.30
CA GLU A 147 -11.03 15.19 -2.23
C GLU A 147 -9.90 14.99 -3.25
N ASN A 148 -8.96 14.08 -2.96
CA ASN A 148 -7.78 13.82 -3.76
C ASN A 148 -8.00 12.74 -4.83
N THR A 149 -9.07 11.95 -4.76
CA THR A 149 -9.28 10.78 -5.63
C THR A 149 -9.15 11.12 -7.11
N LYS A 150 -9.76 12.23 -7.55
CA LYS A 150 -9.75 12.60 -8.97
C LYS A 150 -8.33 12.82 -9.49
N GLU A 151 -7.49 13.51 -8.70
CA GLU A 151 -6.11 13.79 -9.07
C GLU A 151 -5.26 12.52 -8.99
N ILE A 152 -5.44 11.71 -7.94
CA ILE A 152 -4.79 10.40 -7.77
C ILE A 152 -5.02 9.51 -8.99
N MET A 153 -6.27 9.37 -9.41
CA MET A 153 -6.61 8.51 -10.55
C MET A 153 -6.08 9.07 -11.87
N SER A 154 -6.05 10.40 -12.03
CA SER A 154 -5.44 11.03 -13.21
C SER A 154 -3.93 10.79 -13.27
N LEU A 155 -3.23 10.89 -12.14
CA LEU A 155 -1.81 10.57 -12.03
C LEU A 155 -1.57 9.08 -12.32
N LEU A 156 -2.36 8.18 -11.74
CA LEU A 156 -2.26 6.75 -12.00
C LEU A 156 -2.45 6.44 -13.49
N GLU A 157 -3.45 7.04 -14.15
CA GLU A 157 -3.72 6.89 -15.58
C GLU A 157 -2.52 7.33 -16.45
N GLN A 158 -1.88 8.44 -16.10
CA GLN A 158 -0.73 9.01 -16.82
C GLN A 158 0.58 8.23 -16.60
N SER A 159 0.66 7.45 -15.52
CA SER A 159 1.84 6.66 -15.18
C SER A 159 2.17 5.60 -16.24
N LYS A 160 3.43 5.18 -16.29
CA LYS A 160 3.92 4.16 -17.21
C LYS A 160 4.45 2.96 -16.42
N PRO A 161 3.88 1.77 -16.59
CA PRO A 161 4.45 0.54 -16.02
C PRO A 161 5.89 0.34 -16.49
N VAL A 162 6.73 -0.06 -15.56
CA VAL A 162 8.15 -0.34 -15.78
C VAL A 162 8.53 -1.61 -15.05
N ASP A 163 9.46 -2.37 -15.61
CA ASP A 163 10.09 -3.46 -14.89
C ASP A 163 11.02 -2.89 -13.82
N PHE A 164 11.12 -3.56 -12.69
CA PHE A 164 12.14 -3.28 -11.68
C PHE A 164 12.67 -4.58 -11.07
N GLU A 165 14.00 -4.73 -11.18
CA GLU A 165 14.72 -5.95 -10.80
C GLU A 165 14.03 -7.19 -11.40
N ASP A 166 14.06 -8.33 -10.70
CA ASP A 166 13.49 -9.61 -11.15
C ASP A 166 12.05 -9.86 -10.66
N TYR A 167 11.48 -8.97 -9.84
CA TYR A 167 10.23 -9.22 -9.13
C TYR A 167 9.06 -8.28 -9.46
N LEU A 168 9.32 -7.07 -9.95
CA LEU A 168 8.28 -6.17 -10.46
C LEU A 168 8.28 -6.18 -11.98
N ARG A 169 7.18 -6.67 -12.56
CA ARG A 169 7.02 -6.81 -14.02
C ARG A 169 6.05 -5.75 -14.54
N ALA A 170 6.42 -5.06 -15.60
CA ALA A 170 5.59 -4.04 -16.24
C ALA A 170 4.20 -4.58 -16.64
N GLU A 171 4.14 -5.84 -17.09
CA GLU A 171 2.87 -6.50 -17.44
C GLU A 171 1.92 -6.65 -16.23
N ASP A 172 2.45 -7.07 -15.08
CA ASP A 172 1.67 -7.27 -13.86
C ASP A 172 1.20 -5.92 -13.31
N ILE A 173 2.08 -4.92 -13.35
CA ILE A 173 1.79 -3.54 -12.95
C ILE A 173 0.70 -2.94 -13.85
N GLU A 174 0.77 -3.16 -15.16
CA GLU A 174 -0.27 -2.70 -16.08
C GLU A 174 -1.63 -3.33 -15.77
N LYS A 175 -1.69 -4.63 -15.53
CA LYS A 175 -2.95 -5.30 -15.13
C LYS A 175 -3.52 -4.71 -13.85
N THR A 176 -2.66 -4.44 -12.87
CA THR A 176 -3.04 -3.82 -11.59
C THR A 176 -3.58 -2.41 -11.80
N LYS A 177 -2.86 -1.60 -12.58
CA LYS A 177 -3.27 -0.24 -12.95
C LYS A 177 -4.64 -0.24 -13.62
N GLN A 178 -4.85 -1.10 -14.62
CA GLN A 178 -6.13 -1.20 -15.33
C GLN A 178 -7.26 -1.68 -14.40
N HIS A 179 -6.98 -2.61 -13.50
CA HIS A 179 -7.95 -3.06 -12.50
C HIS A 179 -8.37 -1.94 -11.55
N LEU A 180 -7.40 -1.15 -11.06
CA LEU A 180 -7.67 -0.02 -10.17
C LEU A 180 -8.47 1.09 -10.87
N LEU A 181 -8.13 1.42 -12.12
CA LEU A 181 -8.80 2.49 -12.88
C LEU A 181 -10.23 2.13 -13.31
N HIS A 182 -10.52 0.84 -13.54
CA HIS A 182 -11.72 0.45 -14.28
C HIS A 182 -12.57 -0.64 -13.62
N VAL A 183 -12.11 -1.29 -12.55
CA VAL A 183 -12.80 -2.45 -11.96
C VAL A 183 -12.98 -2.33 -10.45
N GLN A 184 -11.91 -2.17 -9.69
CA GLN A 184 -11.93 -2.26 -8.21
C GLN A 184 -12.93 -1.29 -7.56
N TYR A 185 -13.04 -0.08 -8.13
CA TYR A 185 -13.87 1.00 -7.60
C TYR A 185 -15.14 1.27 -8.40
N ASP A 186 -15.43 0.47 -9.43
CA ASP A 186 -16.73 0.48 -10.12
C ASP A 186 -17.76 -0.29 -9.29
N VAL A 187 -18.13 0.31 -8.16
CA VAL A 187 -18.99 -0.29 -7.15
C VAL A 187 -20.06 0.70 -6.67
N PRO A 188 -21.19 0.22 -6.12
CA PRO A 188 -22.18 1.08 -5.49
C PRO A 188 -21.58 1.94 -4.36
N LYS A 189 -22.35 2.94 -3.91
CA LYS A 189 -21.96 3.78 -2.77
C LYS A 189 -21.63 2.91 -1.54
N ALA A 190 -20.41 3.04 -1.04
CA ALA A 190 -19.94 2.35 0.15
C ALA A 190 -20.61 2.91 1.41
N ASP A 191 -21.18 2.03 2.24
CA ASP A 191 -21.78 2.38 3.53
C ASP A 191 -20.98 1.77 4.67
N ILE A 192 -20.13 2.58 5.29
CA ILE A 192 -19.25 2.18 6.40
C ILE A 192 -19.90 2.36 7.79
N SER A 193 -21.18 2.76 7.86
CA SER A 193 -21.84 3.03 9.14
C SER A 193 -21.96 1.78 10.03
N GLY A 194 -21.91 0.60 9.42
CA GLY A 194 -21.96 -0.69 10.11
C GLY A 194 -20.60 -1.25 10.54
N ASN A 195 -19.49 -0.58 10.22
CA ASN A 195 -18.15 -1.11 10.51
C ASN A 195 -17.89 -1.22 12.02
N LYS A 196 -17.34 -2.36 12.43
CA LYS A 196 -17.00 -2.70 13.84
C LYS A 196 -15.55 -3.16 13.98
N PHE A 197 -15.06 -3.92 13.00
CA PHE A 197 -13.75 -4.56 13.03
C PHE A 197 -12.66 -3.63 12.53
N TYR A 198 -12.94 -2.81 11.53
CA TYR A 198 -12.06 -1.76 11.06
C TYR A 198 -12.84 -0.44 10.97
N PRO A 199 -12.80 0.39 12.03
CA PRO A 199 -13.46 1.70 12.04
C PRO A 199 -12.67 2.73 11.23
N LYS A 200 -13.39 3.72 10.67
CA LYS A 200 -12.83 4.80 9.84
C LYS A 200 -11.74 5.60 10.56
N GLU A 201 -11.90 5.81 11.86
CA GLU A 201 -10.98 6.58 12.68
C GLU A 201 -9.58 5.95 12.63
N MET A 202 -9.48 4.62 12.71
CA MET A 202 -8.19 3.93 12.63
C MET A 202 -7.53 4.06 11.25
N MET A 203 -8.31 4.07 10.16
CA MET A 203 -7.77 4.33 8.81
C MET A 203 -7.25 5.77 8.71
N THR A 204 -7.96 6.72 9.32
CA THR A 204 -7.57 8.13 9.33
C THR A 204 -6.28 8.33 10.14
N GLU A 205 -6.20 7.71 11.33
CA GLU A 205 -5.00 7.71 12.17
C GLU A 205 -3.80 7.06 11.47
N LEU A 206 -4.02 5.97 10.73
CA LEU A 206 -2.98 5.35 9.90
C LEU A 206 -2.45 6.32 8.84
N ILE A 207 -3.34 6.95 8.06
CA ILE A 207 -2.96 7.91 7.03
C ILE A 207 -2.17 9.07 7.66
N ASP A 208 -2.66 9.64 8.75
CA ASP A 208 -2.03 10.78 9.41
C ASP A 208 -0.66 10.40 10.01
N ALA A 209 -0.53 9.20 10.59
CA ALA A 209 0.74 8.71 11.12
C ALA A 209 1.80 8.60 10.02
N VAL A 210 1.46 7.96 8.90
CA VAL A 210 2.41 7.75 7.78
C VAL A 210 2.76 9.08 7.10
N VAL A 211 1.80 9.98 6.93
CA VAL A 211 2.03 11.32 6.35
C VAL A 211 2.87 12.22 7.27
N THR A 212 2.82 11.99 8.58
CA THR A 212 3.57 12.77 9.57
C THR A 212 5.01 12.32 9.70
N ASP A 213 5.25 11.01 9.69
CA ASP A 213 6.58 10.40 9.82
C ASP A 213 6.82 9.42 8.65
N PRO A 214 7.08 9.94 7.43
CA PRO A 214 7.31 9.11 6.27
C PRO A 214 8.74 8.57 6.30
N MET A 215 8.91 7.25 6.14
CA MET A 215 10.23 6.61 6.07
C MET A 215 10.81 6.69 4.65
N VAL A 216 10.93 7.91 4.11
CA VAL A 216 11.50 8.21 2.79
C VAL A 216 12.33 9.48 2.80
#